data_AF-A0A924BPW8-F1
#
_entry.id   AF-A0A924BPW8-F1
#
_cell.length_a   1.000
_cell.length_b   1.000
_cell.length_c   1.000
_cell.angle_alpha   90.00
_cell.angle_beta   90.00
_cell.angle_gamma   90.00
#
_symmetry.space_group_name_H-M   'P 1'
#
loop_
_entity.id
_entity.type
_entity.pdbx_description
1 polymer ?
#
loop_
_entity_poly.entity_id
_entity_poly.type
_entity_poly.pdbx_seq_one_letter_code
_entity_poly.pdbx_strand_id
1 'polypeptide(L)'
;NYRISDAKQAHVFVGLATANRAESDKLTRQFTRQGFQTLNLTGDELAKEHLRHMVGGRSSLAQEERLYRFIFPERPGALMRFLSSMHPGWNISLFHYRNQGADYGRILVGIQVPRADKKAFRDFLEGLAYPCQDETDNPVYRLFLR
;
A
#
# COMPACT_ATOMS: atom_id res chain seq x y z
N ASN A 1 4.01 3.10 -0.81
CA ASN A 1 4.55 1.78 -1.18
C ASN A 1 5.02 1.07 0.07
N TYR A 2 4.60 -0.17 0.23
CA TYR A 2 4.87 -1.00 1.41
C TYR A 2 4.89 -2.48 0.99
N ARG A 3 5.80 -3.24 1.61
CA ARG A 3 5.82 -4.70 1.64
C ARG A 3 6.13 -5.11 3.07
N ILE A 4 5.42 -6.12 3.57
CA ILE A 4 5.77 -6.72 4.84
C ILE A 4 7.18 -7.31 4.77
N SER A 5 8.08 -6.84 5.62
CA SER A 5 9.45 -7.36 5.75
C SER A 5 9.83 -7.69 7.18
N ASP A 6 9.08 -7.16 8.16
CA ASP A 6 9.23 -7.41 9.58
C ASP A 6 7.83 -7.46 10.23
N ALA A 7 7.66 -8.29 11.25
CA ALA A 7 6.38 -8.52 11.93
C ALA A 7 6.02 -7.44 12.98
N LYS A 8 7.00 -6.65 13.43
CA LYS A 8 6.85 -5.61 14.45
C LYS A 8 6.98 -4.20 13.87
N GLN A 9 7.77 -4.03 12.81
CA GLN A 9 8.06 -2.72 12.24
C GLN A 9 7.77 -2.66 10.73
N ALA A 10 6.73 -1.92 10.37
CA ALA A 10 6.41 -1.63 8.98
C ALA A 10 7.18 -0.40 8.46
N HIS A 11 7.95 -0.57 7.39
CA HIS A 11 8.59 0.54 6.68
C HIS A 11 7.73 0.97 5.49
N VAL A 12 7.14 2.16 5.58
CA VAL A 12 6.25 2.69 4.54
C VAL A 12 6.96 3.79 3.76
N PHE A 13 7.13 3.60 2.45
CA PHE A 13 7.67 4.60 1.55
C PHE A 13 6.54 5.48 1.02
N VAL A 14 6.53 6.77 1.38
CA VAL A 14 5.46 7.72 1.04
C VAL A 14 6.03 8.91 0.27
N GLY A 15 5.42 9.23 -0.87
CA GLY A 15 5.64 10.49 -1.56
C GLY A 15 4.56 11.50 -1.17
N LEU A 16 4.96 12.68 -0.71
CA LEU A 16 4.06 13.78 -0.35
C LEU A 16 4.34 14.98 -1.23
N ALA A 17 3.29 15.58 -1.79
CA ALA A 17 3.41 16.88 -2.45
C ALA A 17 3.61 17.94 -1.36
N THR A 18 4.59 18.82 -1.56
CA THR A 18 4.89 19.94 -0.67
C THR A 18 4.98 21.21 -1.50
N ALA A 19 4.59 22.35 -0.92
CA ALA A 19 4.67 23.65 -1.55
C ALA A 19 6.12 24.16 -1.60
N ASN A 20 6.96 23.78 -0.63
CA ASN A 20 8.37 24.14 -0.58
C ASN A 20 9.19 23.17 0.28
N ARG A 21 10.51 23.29 0.20
CA ARG A 21 11.45 22.41 0.93
C ARG A 21 11.34 22.50 2.45
N ALA A 22 10.99 23.66 3.01
CA ALA A 22 10.87 23.83 4.47
C ALA A 22 9.68 23.03 5.05
N GLU A 23 8.68 22.73 4.22
CA GLU A 23 7.52 21.94 4.62
C GLU A 23 7.89 20.47 4.90
N SER A 24 8.86 19.88 4.18
CA SER A 24 9.24 18.48 4.40
C SER A 24 9.83 18.25 5.79
N ASP A 25 10.61 19.19 6.31
CA ASP A 25 11.15 19.14 7.67
C ASP A 25 10.05 19.33 8.73
N LYS A 26 9.05 20.18 8.44
CA LYS A 26 7.89 20.36 9.31
C LYS A 26 7.07 19.07 9.39
N LEU A 27 6.81 18.42 8.26
CA LEU A 27 6.12 17.13 8.19
C LEU A 27 6.88 16.03 8.93
N THR A 28 8.21 15.96 8.76
CA THR A 28 9.08 15.01 9.47
C THR A 28 8.95 15.15 10.99
N ARG A 29 8.99 16.39 11.51
CA ARG A 29 8.80 16.67 12.94
C ARG A 29 7.38 16.29 13.40
N GLN A 30 6.37 16.56 12.58
CA GLN A 30 4.98 16.23 12.91
C GLN A 30 4.76 14.72 13.00
N PHE A 31 5.23 13.95 12.03
CA PHE A 31 5.16 12.48 12.07
C PHE A 31 5.87 11.91 13.29
N THR A 32 7.10 12.38 13.56
CA THR A 32 7.88 11.93 14.73
C THR A 32 7.15 12.22 16.03
N ARG A 33 6.52 13.40 16.17
CA ARG A 33 5.71 13.75 17.35
C ARG A 33 4.48 12.85 17.53
N GLN A 34 3.93 12.34 16.43
CA GLN A 34 2.80 11.40 16.43
C GLN A 34 3.25 9.94 16.57
N GLY A 35 4.53 9.68 16.84
CA GLY A 35 5.07 8.33 17.03
C GLY A 35 5.53 7.62 15.76
N PHE A 36 5.50 8.30 14.61
CA PHE A 36 5.99 7.74 13.34
C PHE A 36 7.42 8.21 13.08
N GLN A 37 8.40 7.34 13.36
CA GLN A 37 9.78 7.61 12.98
C GLN A 37 9.86 7.85 11.47
N THR A 38 10.43 8.99 11.08
CA THR A 38 10.41 9.46 9.70
C THR A 38 11.81 9.84 9.25
N LEU A 39 12.25 9.23 8.14
CA LEU A 39 13.47 9.61 7.44
C LEU A 39 13.12 10.55 6.28
N ASN A 40 13.65 11.77 6.29
CA ASN A 40 13.39 12.74 5.21
C ASN A 40 14.28 12.43 3.98
N LEU A 41 13.67 11.95 2.89
CA LEU A 41 14.35 11.58 1.64
C LEU A 41 14.33 12.71 0.58
N THR A 42 13.96 13.94 0.94
CA THR A 42 13.80 15.05 -0.03
C THR A 42 15.08 15.35 -0.83
N GLY A 43 16.26 15.05 -0.30
CA GLY A 43 17.56 15.24 -0.97
C GLY A 43 18.22 13.96 -1.47
N ASP A 44 17.56 12.81 -1.37
CA ASP A 44 18.13 11.50 -1.70
C ASP A 44 17.77 11.11 -3.14
N GLU A 45 18.72 11.25 -4.06
CA GLU A 45 18.50 10.95 -5.48
C GLU A 45 18.33 9.45 -5.73
N LEU A 46 19.01 8.58 -4.99
CA LEU A 46 18.81 7.13 -5.07
C LEU A 46 17.35 6.77 -4.75
N ALA A 47 16.79 7.40 -3.72
CA ALA A 47 15.39 7.20 -3.35
C ALA A 47 14.41 7.69 -4.42
N LYS A 48 14.68 8.84 -5.02
CA LYS A 48 13.82 9.48 -6.04
C LYS A 48 13.88 8.80 -7.39
N GLU A 49 15.07 8.38 -7.83
CA GLU A 49 15.27 7.84 -9.18
C GLU A 49 15.01 6.34 -9.24
N HIS A 50 15.39 5.60 -8.18
CA HIS A 50 15.38 4.14 -8.21
C HIS A 50 14.45 3.53 -7.17
N LEU A 51 14.68 3.78 -5.87
CA LEU A 51 14.01 2.98 -4.83
C LEU A 51 12.49 3.12 -4.85
N ARG A 52 11.95 4.29 -5.21
CA ARG A 52 10.49 4.48 -5.32
C ARG A 52 9.79 3.48 -6.25
N HIS A 53 10.54 2.89 -7.19
CA HIS A 53 10.06 1.88 -8.14
C HIS A 53 10.39 0.44 -7.73
N MET A 54 11.25 0.25 -6.73
CA MET A 54 11.74 -1.05 -6.29
C MET A 54 11.12 -1.54 -4.98
N VAL A 55 10.45 -0.65 -4.22
CA VAL A 55 9.70 -1.04 -3.01
C VAL A 55 8.55 -1.98 -3.40
N GLY A 56 8.66 -3.25 -3.00
CA GLY A 56 7.78 -4.33 -3.40
C GLY A 56 8.40 -5.65 -2.99
N GLY A 57 9.28 -6.23 -3.80
CA GLY A 57 10.11 -7.38 -3.42
C GLY A 57 9.37 -8.63 -2.91
N ARG A 58 10.14 -9.70 -2.69
CA ARG A 58 9.63 -10.93 -2.06
C ARG A 58 9.59 -10.80 -0.55
N SER A 59 8.68 -11.55 0.08
CA SER A 59 8.61 -11.63 1.54
C SER A 59 8.14 -13.01 2.00
N SER A 60 8.89 -13.63 2.90
CA SER A 60 8.50 -14.87 3.57
C SER A 60 7.35 -14.70 4.57
N LEU A 61 7.06 -13.45 4.96
CA LEU A 61 5.96 -13.12 5.87
C LEU A 61 4.62 -12.99 5.15
N ALA A 62 4.60 -12.90 3.82
CA ALA A 62 3.39 -12.78 2.98
C ALA A 62 2.63 -14.12 2.82
N GLN A 63 2.40 -14.83 3.92
CA GLN A 63 1.66 -16.10 3.93
C GLN A 63 0.16 -15.87 3.76
N GLU A 64 -0.51 -16.80 3.06
CA GLU A 64 -1.94 -16.69 2.72
C GLU A 64 -2.33 -15.34 2.09
N GLU A 65 -1.37 -14.69 1.42
CA GLU A 65 -1.58 -13.42 0.72
C GLU A 65 -2.46 -13.64 -0.51
N ARG A 66 -3.53 -12.85 -0.60
CA ARG A 66 -4.29 -12.63 -1.82
C ARG A 66 -3.93 -11.27 -2.41
N LEU A 67 -3.62 -11.25 -3.69
CA LEU A 67 -3.21 -10.05 -4.40
C LEU A 67 -4.39 -9.50 -5.20
N TYR A 68 -4.72 -8.24 -4.98
CA TYR A 68 -5.79 -7.56 -5.69
C TYR A 68 -5.32 -6.25 -6.30
N ARG A 69 -5.75 -6.01 -7.53
CA ARG A 69 -5.59 -4.72 -8.20
C ARG A 69 -6.91 -3.99 -8.19
N PHE A 70 -6.95 -2.83 -7.53
CA PHE A 70 -8.10 -1.95 -7.42
C PHE A 70 -7.95 -0.72 -8.31
N ILE A 71 -9.09 -0.22 -8.79
CA ILE A 71 -9.23 1.08 -9.44
C ILE A 71 -10.11 1.95 -8.55
N PHE A 72 -9.53 2.98 -7.94
CA PHE A 72 -10.27 3.93 -7.13
C PHE A 72 -10.70 5.13 -7.97
N PRO A 73 -11.93 5.63 -7.78
CA PRO A 73 -12.34 6.88 -8.40
C PRO A 73 -11.48 8.03 -7.88
N GLU A 74 -11.32 9.10 -8.66
CA GLU A 74 -10.55 10.30 -8.29
C GLU A 74 -11.06 11.05 -7.03
N ARG A 75 -12.18 10.61 -6.46
CA ARG A 75 -12.80 11.28 -5.31
C ARG A 75 -11.89 11.19 -4.08
N PRO A 76 -11.60 12.33 -3.42
CA PRO A 76 -10.89 12.34 -2.15
C PRO A 76 -11.53 11.37 -1.15
N GLY A 77 -10.70 10.60 -0.46
CA GLY A 77 -11.15 9.68 0.59
C GLY A 77 -11.49 8.25 0.15
N ALA A 78 -11.45 7.91 -1.14
CA ALA A 78 -11.68 6.52 -1.58
C ALA A 78 -10.70 5.52 -0.93
N LEU A 79 -9.43 5.91 -0.80
CA LEU A 79 -8.43 5.12 -0.08
C LEU A 79 -8.77 4.98 1.41
N MET A 80 -9.19 6.06 2.06
CA MET A 80 -9.57 5.99 3.47
C MET A 80 -10.79 5.09 3.67
N ARG A 81 -11.81 5.19 2.81
CA ARG A 81 -12.97 4.28 2.84
C ARG A 81 -12.53 2.82 2.68
N PHE A 82 -11.62 2.53 1.77
CA PHE A 82 -11.05 1.18 1.63
C PHE A 82 -10.37 0.70 2.91
N LEU A 83 -9.46 1.49 3.48
CA LEU A 83 -8.72 1.12 4.69
C LEU A 83 -9.64 0.99 5.91
N SER A 84 -10.61 1.88 6.07
CA SER A 84 -11.57 1.87 7.19
C SER A 84 -12.62 0.78 7.09
N SER A 85 -12.90 0.25 5.89
CA SER A 85 -13.86 -0.86 5.69
C SER A 85 -13.21 -2.23 5.86
N MET A 86 -11.87 -2.30 5.96
CA MET A 86 -11.15 -3.57 6.05
C MET A 86 -11.34 -4.20 7.43
N HIS A 87 -11.56 -5.52 7.47
CA HIS A 87 -11.69 -6.25 8.72
C HIS A 87 -10.40 -6.12 9.55
N PRO A 88 -10.44 -5.76 10.85
CA PRO A 88 -9.24 -5.56 11.67
C PRO A 88 -8.33 -6.79 11.79
N GLY A 89 -8.88 -7.99 11.55
CA GLY A 89 -8.13 -9.25 11.55
C GLY A 89 -7.37 -9.54 10.24
N TRP A 90 -7.56 -8.75 9.18
CA TRP A 90 -6.82 -8.92 7.93
C TRP A 90 -5.62 -7.99 7.89
N ASN A 91 -4.45 -8.57 7.65
CA ASN A 91 -3.22 -7.81 7.55
C ASN A 91 -2.94 -7.40 6.10
N ILE A 92 -2.67 -6.12 5.87
CA ILE A 92 -2.14 -5.65 4.58
C ILE A 92 -0.65 -6.01 4.56
N SER A 93 -0.24 -6.85 3.62
CA SER A 93 1.13 -7.34 3.45
C SER A 93 1.84 -6.73 2.24
N LEU A 94 1.10 -6.08 1.34
CA LEU A 94 1.64 -5.27 0.24
C LEU A 94 0.71 -4.11 -0.03
N PHE A 95 1.26 -2.92 -0.24
CA PHE A 95 0.49 -1.77 -0.68
C PHE A 95 1.29 -0.93 -1.66
N HIS A 96 0.90 -0.94 -2.92
CA HIS A 96 1.53 -0.14 -3.98
C HIS A 96 0.50 0.79 -4.60
N TYR A 97 0.73 2.09 -4.46
CA TYR A 97 -0.15 3.14 -4.97
C TYR A 97 0.55 3.90 -6.08
N ARG A 98 -0.08 3.99 -7.24
CA ARG A 98 0.42 4.81 -8.34
C ARG A 98 -0.68 5.75 -8.80
N ASN A 99 -0.45 7.05 -8.59
CA ASN A 99 -1.19 8.08 -9.28
C ASN A 99 -0.57 8.26 -10.66
N GLN A 100 -1.31 7.97 -11.73
CA GLN A 100 -0.82 8.07 -13.12
C GLN A 100 -1.34 9.32 -13.85
N GLY A 101 -1.75 10.36 -13.12
CA GLY A 101 -2.24 11.61 -13.75
C GLY A 101 -3.48 11.39 -14.61
N ALA A 102 -4.20 10.28 -14.38
CA ALA A 102 -5.49 9.95 -14.96
C ALA A 102 -6.54 10.05 -13.85
N ASP A 103 -7.81 10.16 -14.23
CA ASP A 103 -8.97 10.30 -13.33
C ASP A 103 -9.22 9.11 -12.37
N TYR A 104 -8.24 8.21 -12.23
CA TYR A 104 -8.32 6.99 -11.43
C TYR A 104 -7.00 6.65 -10.73
N GLY A 105 -7.07 6.38 -9.43
CA GLY A 105 -5.96 5.82 -8.66
C GLY A 105 -5.87 4.31 -8.83
N ARG A 106 -4.70 3.79 -9.20
CA ARG A 106 -4.47 2.33 -9.29
C ARG A 106 -3.70 1.86 -8.07
N ILE A 107 -4.27 0.88 -7.37
CA ILE A 107 -3.68 0.27 -6.19
C ILE A 107 -3.50 -1.21 -6.43
N LEU A 108 -2.32 -1.71 -6.10
CA LEU A 108 -2.08 -3.13 -5.91
C LEU A 108 -1.95 -3.36 -4.41
N VAL A 109 -2.75 -4.28 -3.87
CA VAL A 109 -2.75 -4.61 -2.45
C VAL A 109 -2.61 -6.11 -2.26
N GLY A 110 -1.72 -6.52 -1.35
CA GLY A 110 -1.64 -7.87 -0.83
C GLY A 110 -2.29 -7.90 0.54
N ILE A 111 -3.22 -8.82 0.76
CA ILE A 111 -3.96 -8.97 2.01
C ILE A 111 -3.82 -10.42 2.47
N GLN A 112 -3.37 -10.62 3.70
CA GLN A 112 -3.35 -11.93 4.32
C GLN A 112 -4.75 -12.26 4.80
N VAL A 113 -5.40 -13.18 4.08
CA VAL A 113 -6.78 -13.58 4.35
C VAL A 113 -6.78 -15.06 4.70
N PRO A 114 -7.05 -15.42 5.97
CA PRO A 114 -7.17 -16.81 6.38
C PRO A 114 -8.17 -17.56 5.51
N ARG A 115 -7.93 -18.85 5.27
CA ARG A 115 -8.84 -19.67 4.43
C ARG A 115 -10.30 -19.67 4.92
N ALA A 116 -10.50 -19.57 6.24
CA ALA A 116 -11.82 -19.49 6.85
C ALA A 116 -12.58 -18.20 6.46
N ASP A 117 -11.87 -17.11 6.19
CA ASP A 117 -12.45 -15.78 5.95
C ASP A 117 -12.78 -15.54 4.49
N LYS A 118 -12.60 -16.53 3.60
CA LYS A 118 -12.86 -16.39 2.16
C LYS A 118 -14.27 -15.85 1.85
N LYS A 119 -15.28 -16.21 2.64
CA LYS A 119 -16.64 -15.68 2.46
C LYS A 119 -16.72 -14.21 2.88
N ALA A 120 -16.30 -13.89 4.11
CA ALA A 120 -16.30 -12.52 4.62
C ALA A 120 -15.52 -11.57 3.70
N PHE A 121 -14.41 -12.05 3.13
CA PHE A 121 -13.61 -11.29 2.19
C PHE A 121 -14.33 -11.01 0.86
N ARG A 122 -15.12 -11.96 0.34
CA ARG A 122 -15.97 -11.68 -0.85
C ARG A 122 -17.04 -10.64 -0.54
N ASP A 123 -17.73 -10.79 0.59
CA ASP A 123 -18.78 -9.85 1.02
C ASP A 123 -18.18 -8.42 1.19
N PHE A 124 -16.95 -8.31 1.69
CA PHE A 124 -16.20 -7.05 1.75
C PHE A 124 -15.93 -6.43 0.37
N LEU A 125 -15.44 -7.23 -0.58
CA LEU A 125 -15.16 -6.75 -1.95
C LEU A 125 -16.44 -6.23 -2.63
N GLU A 126 -17.55 -6.95 -2.47
CA GLU A 126 -18.86 -6.55 -2.98
C GLU A 126 -19.35 -5.25 -2.33
N GLY A 127 -19.20 -5.10 -1.00
CA GLY A 127 -19.59 -3.91 -0.26
C GLY A 127 -18.75 -2.66 -0.56
N LEU A 128 -17.48 -2.81 -0.94
CA LEU A 128 -16.64 -1.68 -1.36
C LEU A 128 -17.15 -1.04 -2.66
N ALA A 129 -17.69 -1.85 -3.57
CA ALA A 129 -18.12 -1.44 -4.91
C ALA A 129 -17.02 -0.69 -5.70
N TYR A 130 -15.76 -1.06 -5.49
CA TYR A 130 -14.64 -0.59 -6.31
C TYR A 130 -14.25 -1.66 -7.33
N PRO A 131 -14.05 -1.30 -8.62
CA PRO A 131 -13.54 -2.24 -9.60
C PRO A 131 -12.23 -2.85 -9.11
N CYS A 132 -12.19 -4.18 -9.05
CA CYS A 132 -11.01 -4.91 -8.62
C CYS A 132 -10.82 -6.20 -9.43
N GLN A 133 -9.59 -6.66 -9.47
CA GLN A 133 -9.22 -7.92 -10.10
C GLN A 133 -8.35 -8.74 -9.15
N ASP A 134 -8.69 -10.03 -9.00
CA ASP A 134 -7.87 -11.00 -8.29
C ASP A 134 -6.65 -11.34 -9.17
N GLU A 135 -5.47 -11.02 -8.67
CA GLU A 135 -4.17 -11.25 -9.31
C GLU A 135 -3.37 -12.32 -8.53
N THR A 136 -3.99 -13.02 -7.57
CA THR A 136 -3.32 -13.96 -6.66
C THR A 136 -2.59 -15.09 -7.40
N ASP A 137 -3.18 -15.55 -8.51
CA ASP A 137 -2.60 -16.62 -9.35
C ASP A 137 -1.82 -16.09 -10.56
N ASN A 138 -1.59 -14.78 -10.64
CA ASN A 138 -0.83 -14.18 -11.74
C ASN A 138 0.63 -14.71 -11.73
N PRO A 139 1.14 -15.26 -12.85
CA PRO A 139 2.49 -15.81 -12.90
C PRO A 139 3.58 -14.77 -12.62
N VAL A 140 3.37 -13.51 -12.99
CA VAL A 140 4.32 -12.41 -12.73
C VAL A 140 4.43 -12.13 -11.24
N TYR A 141 3.31 -12.16 -10.51
CA TYR A 141 3.31 -12.02 -9.05
C TYR A 141 4.15 -13.12 -8.40
N ARG A 142 3.97 -14.37 -8.84
CA ARG A 142 4.75 -15.52 -8.35
C ARG A 142 6.25 -15.39 -8.63
N LEU A 143 6.63 -14.84 -9.77
CA LEU A 143 8.04 -14.72 -10.16
C LEU A 143 8.79 -13.64 -9.37
N PHE A 144 8.15 -12.52 -9.04
CA PHE A 144 8.88 -11.35 -8.52
C PHE A 144 8.53 -10.97 -7.07
N LEU A 145 7.36 -11.37 -6.57
CA LEU A 145 6.86 -10.91 -5.28
C LEU A 145 6.57 -12.06 -4.29
N ARG A 146 6.50 -13.31 -4.77
CA ARG A 146 6.31 -14.50 -3.91
C ARG A 146 7.59 -15.33 -3.76
#